data_AF-A0A357R6Z9-F1
#
_entry.id   AF-A0A357R6Z9-F1
#
_cell.length_a   1.000
_cell.length_b   1.000
_cell.length_c   1.000
_cell.angle_alpha   90.00
_cell.angle_beta   90.00
_cell.angle_gamma   90.00
#
_symmetry.space_group_name_H-M   'P 1'
#
loop_
_entity.id
_entity.type
_entity.pdbx_description
1 polymer ?
#
loop_
_entity_poly.entity_id
_entity_poly.type
_entity_poly.pdbx_seq_one_letter_code
_entity_poly.pdbx_strand_id
1 'polypeptide(L)'
;LINQWANVVRWEKVTRPFLRTTEFLWQEGHTAHRTNEEAQEEVMKMLEVYRDFVENDMAIPVIPGRKSDREKFAGAHATYSIEALM
;
A
#
# COMPACT_ATOMS: atom_id res chain seq x y z
N LEU A 1 -11.29 -4.63 12.31
CA LEU A 1 -9.97 -4.41 11.69
C LEU A 1 -9.08 -5.59 12.02
N ILE A 2 -8.59 -6.32 11.02
CA ILE A 2 -7.54 -7.32 11.19
C ILE A 2 -6.30 -6.79 10.48
N ASN A 3 -5.18 -6.79 11.19
CA ASN A 3 -3.87 -6.39 10.66
C ASN A 3 -2.85 -7.42 11.12
N GLN A 4 -1.98 -7.86 10.22
CA GLN A 4 -0.87 -8.75 10.56
C GLN A 4 0.46 -8.18 10.10
N TRP A 5 1.50 -8.44 10.89
CA TRP A 5 2.89 -8.18 10.54
C TRP A 5 3.55 -9.53 10.25
N ALA A 6 4.07 -9.70 9.05
CA ALA A 6 4.63 -10.97 8.59
C ALA A 6 5.67 -10.76 7.49
N ASN A 7 6.41 -11.82 7.19
CA ASN A 7 7.16 -11.95 5.96
C ASN A 7 6.25 -12.48 4.83
N VAL A 8 6.55 -12.09 3.59
CA VAL A 8 5.95 -12.64 2.38
C VAL A 8 7.04 -13.05 1.42
N VAL A 9 6.80 -14.14 0.68
CA VAL A 9 7.71 -14.66 -0.34
C VAL A 9 7.12 -14.47 -1.74
N ARG A 10 7.88 -13.83 -2.63
CA ARG A 10 7.59 -13.70 -4.07
C ARG A 10 8.85 -14.04 -4.86
N TRP A 11 8.74 -14.93 -5.84
CA TRP A 11 9.90 -15.32 -6.66
C TRP A 11 10.22 -14.25 -7.72
N GLU A 12 10.90 -13.19 -7.29
CA GLU A 12 11.23 -12.01 -8.12
C GLU A 12 12.31 -12.29 -9.18
N LYS A 13 12.15 -11.72 -10.37
CA LYS A 13 13.08 -11.93 -11.51
C LYS A 13 14.43 -11.24 -11.33
N VAL A 14 14.43 -10.05 -10.73
CA VAL A 14 15.64 -9.24 -10.45
C VAL A 14 15.45 -8.59 -9.09
N THR A 15 16.39 -8.80 -8.17
CA THR A 15 16.31 -8.24 -6.82
C THR A 15 17.10 -6.94 -6.68
N ARG A 16 16.59 -6.03 -5.85
CA ARG A 16 17.28 -4.82 -5.37
C ARG A 16 17.08 -4.71 -3.86
N PRO A 17 18.13 -4.56 -3.04
CA PRO A 17 17.99 -4.47 -1.58
C PRO A 17 16.93 -3.45 -1.17
N PHE A 18 16.07 -3.83 -0.22
CA PHE A 18 14.88 -3.11 0.27
C PHE A 18 13.76 -2.88 -0.76
N LEU A 19 14.08 -2.48 -2.00
CA LEU A 19 13.09 -2.10 -3.00
C LEU A 19 12.39 -3.31 -3.66
N ARG A 20 13.08 -4.46 -3.77
CA ARG A 20 12.54 -5.70 -4.37
C ARG A 20 13.38 -6.91 -3.95
N THR A 21 12.90 -7.71 -3.00
CA THR A 21 13.55 -8.94 -2.55
C THR A 21 12.61 -10.15 -2.66
N THR A 22 13.16 -11.37 -2.66
CA THR A 22 12.36 -12.60 -2.72
C THR A 22 11.53 -12.83 -1.46
N GLU A 23 12.07 -12.46 -0.30
CA GLU A 23 11.37 -12.41 0.96
C GLU A 23 11.46 -10.98 1.51
N PHE A 24 10.36 -10.45 2.02
CA PHE A 24 10.32 -9.12 2.62
C PHE A 24 9.30 -9.07 3.76
N LEU A 25 9.56 -8.16 4.71
CA LEU A 25 8.67 -7.88 5.82
C LEU A 25 7.64 -6.83 5.39
N TRP A 26 6.38 -7.01 5.79
CA TRP A 26 5.34 -6.02 5.59
C TRP A 26 4.25 -6.12 6.66
N GLN A 27 3.32 -5.18 6.62
CA GLN A 27 1.98 -5.40 7.17
C GLN A 27 0.97 -5.57 6.05
N GLU A 28 -0.10 -6.29 6.36
CA GLU A 28 -1.33 -6.27 5.56
C GLU A 28 -2.57 -6.11 6.44
N GLY A 29 -3.37 -5.09 6.13
CA GLY A 29 -4.66 -4.81 6.74
C GLY A 29 -5.81 -5.31 5.88
N HIS A 30 -6.76 -6.03 6.50
CA HIS A 30 -7.97 -6.55 5.85
C HIS A 30 -9.21 -6.14 6.66
N THR A 31 -10.15 -5.49 5.98
CA THR A 31 -11.41 -5.00 6.57
C THR A 31 -12.61 -5.37 5.72
N ALA A 32 -13.75 -5.59 6.37
CA ALA A 32 -15.04 -5.76 5.71
C ALA A 32 -16.01 -4.73 6.27
N HIS A 33 -16.75 -4.07 5.37
CA HIS A 33 -17.65 -2.97 5.69
C HIS A 33 -19.03 -3.24 5.10
N ARG A 34 -20.06 -2.62 5.66
CA ARG A 34 -21.44 -2.83 5.23
C ARG A 34 -21.76 -2.00 4.00
N THR A 35 -21.16 -0.82 3.85
CA THR A 35 -21.36 0.05 2.68
C THR A 35 -20.04 0.37 1.97
N ASN A 36 -20.14 0.85 0.73
CA ASN A 36 -18.98 1.24 -0.05
C ASN A 36 -18.30 2.50 0.52
N GLU A 37 -19.09 3.41 1.08
CA GLU A 37 -18.63 4.65 1.70
C GLU A 37 -17.76 4.36 2.91
N GLU A 38 -18.22 3.47 3.81
CA GLU A 38 -17.44 3.01 4.97
C GLU A 38 -16.09 2.39 4.53
N ALA A 39 -16.11 1.58 3.44
CA ALA A 39 -14.89 1.00 2.89
C ALA A 39 -13.95 2.05 2.29
N GLN A 40 -14.50 3.04 1.58
CA GLN A 40 -13.74 4.11 0.96
C GLN A 40 -13.10 5.03 2.00
N GLU A 41 -13.80 5.34 3.10
CA GLU A 41 -13.26 6.10 4.22
C GLU A 41 -12.04 5.40 4.85
N GLU A 42 -12.12 4.08 5.07
CA GLU A 42 -11.01 3.30 5.61
C GLU A 42 -9.82 3.26 4.65
N VAL A 43 -10.06 3.13 3.34
CA VAL A 43 -8.99 3.19 2.32
C VAL A 43 -8.27 4.54 2.34
N MET A 44 -9.01 5.65 2.37
CA MET A 44 -8.40 6.99 2.38
C MET A 44 -7.66 7.26 3.69
N LYS A 45 -8.20 6.78 4.83
CA LYS A 45 -7.51 6.84 6.11
C LYS A 45 -6.17 6.10 6.07
N MET A 46 -6.11 4.88 5.53
CA MET A 46 -4.87 4.13 5.43
C MET A 46 -3.88 4.76 4.44
N LEU A 47 -4.35 5.36 3.35
CA LEU A 47 -3.49 6.12 2.44
C LEU A 47 -2.76 7.26 3.16
N GLU A 48 -3.47 8.01 4.01
CA GLU A 48 -2.86 9.10 4.79
C GLU A 48 -1.94 8.57 5.89
N VAL A 49 -2.23 7.42 6.52
CA VAL A 49 -1.29 6.77 7.45
C VAL A 49 0.02 6.42 6.75
N TYR A 50 -0.03 5.88 5.52
CA TYR A 50 1.18 5.59 4.75
C TYR A 50 1.93 6.86 4.35
N ARG A 51 1.20 7.90 3.93
CA ARG A 51 1.80 9.19 3.59
C ARG A 51 2.49 9.81 4.80
N ASP A 52 1.79 9.91 5.92
CA ASP A 52 2.30 10.48 7.17
C ASP A 52 3.59 9.79 7.61
N PHE A 53 3.58 8.46 7.65
CA PHE A 53 4.78 7.68 8.00
C PHE A 53 5.96 7.96 7.06
N VAL A 54 5.73 7.99 5.74
CA VAL A 54 6.82 8.20 4.78
C VAL A 54 7.32 9.66 4.78
N GLU A 55 6.44 10.64 4.95
CA GLU A 55 6.81 12.06 4.99
C GLU A 55 7.45 12.46 6.33
N ASN A 56 6.90 12.00 7.46
CA ASN A 56 7.31 12.48 8.79
C ASN A 56 8.35 11.58 9.47
N ASP A 57 8.23 10.26 9.39
CA ASP A 57 9.22 9.35 10.00
C ASP A 57 10.41 9.11 9.07
N MET A 58 10.17 8.99 7.76
CA MET A 58 11.23 8.72 6.78
C MET A 58 11.78 9.96 6.08
N ALA A 59 11.14 11.13 6.22
CA ALA A 59 11.51 12.38 5.57
C ALA A 59 11.59 12.30 4.03
N ILE A 60 10.73 11.47 3.42
CA ILE A 60 10.65 11.28 1.96
C ILE A 60 9.35 11.92 1.44
N PRO A 61 9.42 12.93 0.56
CA PRO A 61 8.21 13.51 -0.03
C PRO A 61 7.55 12.51 -0.98
N VAL A 62 6.23 12.37 -0.87
CA VAL A 62 5.44 11.47 -1.72
C VAL A 62 4.18 12.14 -2.27
N ILE A 63 3.65 11.59 -3.35
CA ILE A 63 2.42 12.07 -3.99
C ILE A 63 1.33 11.01 -3.84
N PRO A 64 0.27 11.24 -3.04
CA PRO A 64 -0.87 10.33 -2.98
C PRO A 64 -1.71 10.45 -4.26
N GLY A 65 -2.26 9.33 -4.72
CA GLY A 65 -3.12 9.33 -5.90
C GLY A 65 -3.84 8.01 -6.18
N ARG A 66 -4.76 8.06 -7.14
CA ARG A 66 -5.48 6.88 -7.65
C ARG A 66 -4.73 6.32 -8.86
N LYS A 67 -4.48 5.00 -8.87
CA LYS A 67 -3.92 4.31 -10.04
C LYS A 67 -4.93 4.27 -11.18
N SER A 68 -4.42 4.24 -12.41
CA SER A 68 -5.26 4.02 -13.61
C SER A 68 -5.83 2.60 -13.58
N ASP A 69 -6.87 2.34 -14.38
CA ASP A 69 -7.47 1.00 -14.46
C ASP A 69 -6.50 -0.09 -14.92
N ARG A 70 -5.44 0.27 -15.65
CA ARG A 70 -4.41 -0.69 -16.08
C ARG A 70 -3.45 -1.09 -14.96
N GLU A 71 -3.19 -0.19 -14.02
CA GLU A 71 -2.18 -0.37 -12.97
C GLU A 71 -2.78 -0.69 -11.59
N LYS A 72 -4.12 -0.74 -11.47
CA LYS A 72 -4.77 -1.15 -10.23
C LYS A 72 -4.55 -2.64 -9.96
N PHE A 73 -4.67 -3.05 -8.70
CA PHE A 73 -4.71 -4.46 -8.37
C PHE A 73 -5.91 -5.12 -9.08
N ALA A 74 -5.68 -6.24 -9.78
CA ALA A 74 -6.69 -6.84 -10.66
C ALA A 74 -8.00 -7.22 -9.92
N GLY A 75 -7.93 -7.54 -8.64
CA GLY A 75 -9.10 -7.83 -7.80
C GLY A 75 -9.77 -6.60 -7.18
N ALA A 76 -9.23 -5.39 -7.37
CA ALA A 76 -9.71 -4.18 -6.71
C ALA A 76 -10.67 -3.38 -7.60
N HIS A 77 -11.68 -2.76 -6.97
CA HIS A 77 -12.52 -1.75 -7.62
C HIS A 77 -11.69 -0.51 -8.01
N ALA A 78 -10.89 -0.01 -7.07
CA ALA A 78 -9.90 1.05 -7.25
C ALA A 78 -8.65 0.76 -6.40
N THR A 79 -7.50 1.27 -6.82
CA THR A 79 -6.25 1.21 -6.05
C THR A 79 -5.72 2.62 -5.85
N TYR A 80 -5.33 2.92 -4.61
CA TYR A 80 -4.68 4.16 -4.21
C TYR A 80 -3.24 3.85 -3.79
N SER A 81 -2.35 4.80 -4.02
CA SER A 81 -0.91 4.64 -3.79
C SER A 81 -0.27 5.98 -3.43
N ILE A 82 0.87 5.91 -2.77
CA ILE A 82 1.80 7.03 -2.63
C ILE A 82 2.98 6.79 -3.56
N GLU A 83 3.34 7.80 -4.37
CA GLU A 83 4.46 7.70 -5.31
C GLU A 83 5.63 8.54 -4.81
N ALA A 84 6.82 7.95 -4.75
CA ALA A 84 8.07 8.64 -4.48
C ALA A 84 8.88 8.78 -5.78
N LEU A 85 9.69 9.84 -5.87
CA LEU A 85 10.71 9.99 -6.91
C LEU A 85 12.08 9.64 -6.31
N MET A 86 12.83 8.78 -6.98
CA MET A 86 14.22 8.43 -6.65
C MET A 86 15.19 9.09 -7.62
#